data_AF-A0ABD7V309-F1
#
_entry.id   AF-A0ABD7V309-F1
#
_cell.length_a   1.000
_cell.length_b   1.000
_cell.length_c   1.000
_cell.angle_alpha   90.00
_cell.angle_beta   90.00
_cell.angle_gamma   90.00
#
_symmetry.space_group_name_H-M   'P 1'
#
loop_
_entity.id
_entity.type
_entity.pdbx_description
1 polymer ?
#
loop_
_entity_poly.entity_id
_entity_poly.type
_entity_poly.pdbx_seq_one_letter_code
_entity_poly.pdbx_strand_id
1 'polypeptide(L)'
;MLSGFSGVWAAAATVAELHDDKQVLDNGFLPEVPAADGSAFRVVAPPYHFDEQPTTPRRAAPALGEHTEEILCEAGLDAQRITELKERGALG
;
A
#
# COMPACT_ATOMS: atom_id res chain seq x y z
N MET A 1 9.14 20.45 -29.93
CA MET A 1 10.42 19.76 -29.64
C MET A 1 11.47 20.80 -29.29
N LEU A 2 12.28 20.55 -28.25
CA LEU A 2 13.38 21.42 -27.80
C LEU A 2 14.63 21.30 -28.68
N SER A 3 14.46 21.07 -29.98
CA SER A 3 15.57 20.88 -30.92
C SER A 3 16.44 22.14 -30.95
N GLY A 4 17.66 22.04 -30.42
CA GLY A 4 18.63 23.15 -30.33
C GLY A 4 18.86 23.73 -28.94
N PHE A 5 18.13 23.29 -27.90
CA PHE A 5 18.39 23.68 -26.52
C PHE A 5 19.58 22.91 -25.92
N SER A 6 20.46 23.61 -25.18
CA SER A 6 21.58 23.01 -24.44
C SER A 6 21.36 23.19 -22.93
N GLY A 7 21.12 22.09 -22.23
CA GLY A 7 20.90 22.05 -20.78
C GLY A 7 20.20 20.76 -20.34
N VAL A 8 20.15 20.52 -19.03
CA VAL A 8 19.34 19.43 -18.46
C VAL A 8 17.88 19.85 -18.51
N TRP A 9 17.04 19.03 -19.14
CA TRP A 9 15.60 19.22 -19.20
C TRP A 9 14.89 17.87 -19.13
N ALA A 10 13.65 17.90 -18.68
CA ALA A 10 12.72 16.77 -18.72
C ALA A 10 11.31 17.30 -19.01
N ALA A 11 10.43 16.44 -19.52
CA ALA A 11 9.02 16.79 -19.63
C ALA A 11 8.40 16.94 -18.23
N ALA A 12 7.53 17.94 -18.06
CA ALA A 12 6.71 18.05 -16.87
C ALA A 12 5.52 17.06 -16.99
N ALA A 13 5.77 15.80 -16.65
CA ALA A 13 4.76 14.75 -16.73
C ALA A 13 3.66 14.96 -15.68
N THR A 14 2.42 14.71 -16.10
CA THR A 14 1.24 14.66 -15.23
C THR A 14 1.16 13.30 -14.54
N VAL A 15 0.43 13.24 -13.42
CA VAL A 15 0.20 11.98 -12.68
C VAL A 15 -0.47 10.92 -13.57
N ALA A 16 -1.34 11.33 -14.51
CA ALA A 16 -1.98 10.43 -15.45
C ALA A 16 -0.96 9.80 -16.41
N GLU A 17 -0.04 10.60 -16.97
CA GLU A 17 1.00 10.11 -17.88
C GLU A 17 1.95 9.12 -17.19
N LEU A 18 2.19 9.27 -15.88
CA LEU A 18 3.04 8.34 -15.12
C LEU A 18 2.48 6.92 -15.06
N HIS A 19 1.18 6.70 -15.27
CA HIS A 19 0.59 5.35 -15.22
C HIS A 19 1.02 4.45 -16.39
N ASP A 20 1.44 5.08 -17.50
CA ASP A 20 1.87 4.43 -18.73
C ASP A 20 3.36 4.68 -19.03
N ASP A 21 4.06 5.40 -18.15
CA ASP A 21 5.48 5.71 -18.34
C ASP A 21 6.35 4.46 -18.16
N LYS A 22 7.14 4.14 -19.18
CA LYS A 22 8.00 2.96 -19.20
C LYS A 22 8.99 2.91 -18.04
N GLN A 23 9.59 4.04 -17.68
CA GLN A 23 10.55 4.09 -16.58
C GLN A 23 9.84 3.87 -15.25
N VAL A 24 8.64 4.41 -15.05
CA VAL A 24 7.82 4.17 -13.85
C VAL A 24 7.46 2.69 -13.71
N LEU A 25 7.02 2.05 -14.80
CA LEU A 25 6.59 0.65 -14.80
C LEU A 25 7.77 -0.33 -14.63
N ASP A 26 8.85 -0.14 -15.38
CA ASP A 26 10.03 -1.01 -15.32
C ASP A 26 10.70 -0.97 -13.93
N ASN A 27 10.64 0.17 -13.23
CA ASN A 27 11.19 0.32 -11.88
C ASN A 27 10.19 -0.03 -10.76
N GLY A 28 8.96 -0.45 -11.11
CA GLY A 28 7.97 -0.88 -10.12
C GLY A 28 7.48 0.22 -9.19
N PHE A 29 7.47 1.49 -9.63
CA PHE A 29 7.07 2.62 -8.78
C PHE A 29 5.56 2.72 -8.54
N LEU A 30 4.75 2.04 -9.36
CA LEU A 30 3.30 1.96 -9.24
C LEU A 30 2.84 0.49 -9.20
N PRO A 31 3.18 -0.27 -8.14
CA PRO A 31 2.77 -1.66 -8.03
C PRO A 31 1.26 -1.79 -7.90
N GLU A 32 0.73 -2.92 -8.36
CA GLU A 32 -0.65 -3.32 -8.11
C GLU A 32 -0.78 -3.92 -6.71
N VAL A 33 -1.75 -3.42 -5.96
CA VAL A 33 -2.07 -3.86 -4.60
C VAL A 33 -3.49 -4.44 -4.59
N PRO A 34 -3.70 -5.63 -3.98
CA PRO A 34 -5.02 -6.20 -3.87
C PRO A 34 -5.90 -5.36 -2.93
N ALA A 35 -7.15 -5.14 -3.32
CA ALA A 35 -8.21 -4.62 -2.47
C ALA A 35 -8.97 -5.75 -1.77
N ALA A 36 -9.72 -5.42 -0.72
CA ALA A 36 -10.48 -6.38 0.06
C ALA A 36 -11.61 -7.06 -0.74
N ASP A 37 -12.10 -6.42 -1.80
CA ASP A 37 -13.16 -6.96 -2.69
C ASP A 37 -12.61 -7.83 -3.84
N GLY A 38 -11.30 -8.10 -3.84
CA GLY A 38 -10.62 -8.88 -4.88
C GLY A 38 -10.24 -8.08 -6.13
N SER A 39 -10.59 -6.79 -6.20
CA SER A 39 -10.03 -5.89 -7.21
C SER A 39 -8.57 -5.55 -6.90
N ALA A 40 -7.90 -4.84 -7.81
CA ALA A 40 -6.56 -4.32 -7.59
C ALA A 40 -6.51 -2.83 -7.93
N PHE A 41 -5.65 -2.10 -7.24
CA PHE A 41 -5.40 -0.69 -7.48
C PHE A 41 -3.91 -0.39 -7.37
N ARG A 42 -3.45 0.67 -8.03
CA ARG A 42 -2.06 1.09 -7.98
C ARG A 42 -1.87 2.13 -6.88
N VAL A 43 -0.74 2.01 -6.18
CA VAL A 43 -0.29 2.99 -5.18
C VAL A 43 1.15 3.36 -5.47
N VAL A 44 1.59 4.52 -4.97
CA VAL A 44 2.99 4.92 -5.08
C VAL A 44 3.83 4.05 -4.14
N ALA A 45 4.85 3.39 -4.69
CA ALA A 45 5.80 2.62 -3.90
C ALA A 45 6.64 3.55 -2.99
N PRO A 46 7.20 3.04 -1.89
CA PRO A 46 8.24 3.74 -1.14
C PRO A 46 9.36 4.24 -2.08
N PRO A 47 9.92 5.44 -1.86
CA PRO A 47 10.89 6.06 -2.78
C PRO A 47 12.28 5.41 -2.74
N TYR A 48 12.42 4.26 -2.08
CA TYR A 48 13.65 3.52 -1.89
C TYR A 48 13.43 2.02 -2.13
N HIS A 49 14.47 1.38 -2.63
CA HIS A 49 14.56 -0.07 -2.82
C HIS A 49 15.73 -0.59 -2.00
N PHE A 50 15.54 -1.76 -1.38
CA PHE A 50 16.60 -2.49 -0.69
C PHE A 50 16.85 -3.79 -1.45
N ASP A 51 18.10 -4.08 -1.78
CA ASP A 51 18.52 -5.34 -2.41
C ASP A 51 17.70 -5.71 -3.66
N GLU A 52 17.32 -4.71 -4.46
CA GLU A 52 16.48 -4.85 -5.65
C GLU A 52 15.13 -5.55 -5.40
N GLN A 53 14.67 -5.60 -4.14
CA GLN A 53 13.40 -6.20 -3.77
C GLN A 53 12.26 -5.18 -3.89
N PRO A 54 11.13 -5.56 -4.51
CA PRO A 54 9.94 -4.71 -4.54
C PRO A 54 9.39 -4.45 -3.15
N THR A 55 9.25 -3.17 -2.79
CA THR A 55 8.69 -2.71 -1.51
C THR A 55 7.16 -2.60 -1.58
N THR A 56 6.48 -3.68 -1.99
CA THR A 56 5.02 -3.68 -2.24
C THR A 56 4.24 -4.33 -1.10
N PRO A 57 3.08 -3.77 -0.69
CA PRO A 57 2.17 -4.43 0.24
C PRO A 57 1.76 -5.82 -0.25
N ARG A 58 1.92 -6.84 0.59
CA ARG A 58 1.63 -8.25 0.24
C ARG A 58 0.16 -8.64 0.36
N ARG A 59 -0.65 -7.80 0.99
CA ARG A 59 -2.06 -8.05 1.29
C ARG A 59 -2.85 -6.74 1.25
N ALA A 60 -4.17 -6.87 1.15
CA ALA A 60 -5.06 -5.74 1.25
C ALA A 60 -4.89 -5.00 2.59
N ALA A 61 -5.21 -3.71 2.58
CA ALA A 61 -5.29 -2.95 3.82
C ALA A 61 -6.36 -3.61 4.73
N PRO A 62 -6.07 -3.77 6.03
CA PRO A 62 -7.00 -4.42 6.93
C PRO A 62 -8.29 -3.62 7.08
N ALA A 63 -9.40 -4.33 7.24
CA ALA A 63 -10.63 -3.71 7.70
C ALA A 63 -10.48 -3.17 9.13
N LEU A 64 -11.37 -2.26 9.52
CA LEU A 64 -11.48 -1.82 10.89
C LEU A 64 -11.70 -3.04 11.79
N GLY A 65 -10.82 -3.22 12.78
CA GLY A 65 -10.91 -4.29 13.76
C GLY A 65 -10.49 -5.69 13.28
N GLU A 66 -10.01 -5.87 12.04
CA GLU A 66 -9.74 -7.19 11.42
C GLU A 66 -8.87 -8.11 12.30
N HIS A 67 -7.84 -7.56 12.95
CA HIS A 67 -6.90 -8.34 13.78
C HIS A 67 -7.08 -8.10 15.29
N THR A 68 -8.14 -7.41 15.72
CA THR A 68 -8.31 -7.03 17.14
C THR A 68 -8.32 -8.26 18.04
N GLU A 69 -9.08 -9.29 17.70
CA GLU A 69 -9.17 -10.52 18.51
C GLU A 69 -7.88 -11.33 18.49
N GLU A 70 -7.26 -11.45 17.32
CA GLU A 70 -5.98 -12.15 17.15
C GLU A 70 -4.91 -11.54 18.07
N ILE A 71 -4.74 -10.22 18.01
CA ILE A 71 -3.73 -9.50 18.82
C ILE A 71 -4.05 -9.59 20.31
N LEU A 72 -5.33 -9.51 20.72
CA LEU A 72 -5.70 -9.62 22.13
C LEU A 72 -5.47 -11.04 22.67
N CYS A 73 -5.73 -12.08 21.87
CA CYS A 73 -5.38 -13.45 22.20
C CYS A 73 -3.87 -13.63 22.34
N GLU A 74 -3.08 -13.10 21.41
CA GLU A 74 -1.61 -13.12 21.48
C GLU A 74 -1.07 -12.38 22.73
N ALA A 75 -1.76 -11.33 23.15
CA ALA A 75 -1.47 -10.59 24.37
C ALA A 75 -1.91 -11.32 25.67
N GLY A 76 -2.55 -12.49 25.56
CA GLY A 76 -2.91 -13.36 26.68
C GLY A 76 -4.33 -13.17 27.24
N LEU A 77 -5.21 -12.47 26.53
CA LEU A 77 -6.63 -12.41 26.91
C LEU A 77 -7.34 -13.68 26.43
N ASP A 78 -8.22 -14.22 27.27
CA ASP A 78 -9.09 -15.31 26.89
C ASP A 78 -10.34 -14.83 26.13
N ALA A 79 -11.03 -15.78 25.50
CA ALA A 79 -12.23 -15.50 24.71
C ALA A 79 -13.35 -14.85 25.54
N GLN A 80 -13.47 -15.18 26.82
CA GLN A 80 -14.49 -14.62 27.70
C GLN A 80 -14.25 -13.11 27.89
N ARG A 81 -13.01 -12.73 28.20
CA ARG A 81 -12.64 -11.33 28.40
C ARG A 81 -12.78 -10.50 27.14
N ILE A 82 -12.45 -11.07 25.98
CA ILE A 82 -12.63 -10.40 24.68
C ILE A 82 -14.12 -10.13 24.41
N THR A 83 -14.99 -11.12 24.64
CA THR A 83 -16.45 -10.95 24.52
C THR A 83 -16.98 -9.85 25.45
N GLU A 84 -16.56 -9.83 26.72
CA GLU A 84 -16.97 -8.76 27.65
C GLU A 84 -16.58 -7.36 27.16
N LEU A 85 -15.40 -7.21 26.54
CA LEU A 85 -14.95 -5.93 26.02
C LEU A 85 -15.75 -5.50 24.79
N LYS A 86 -16.13 -6.44 23.92
CA LYS A 86 -17.04 -6.18 22.78
C LYS A 86 -18.43 -5.75 23.26
N GLU A 87 -19.02 -6.46 24.21
CA GLU A 87 -20.35 -6.17 24.75
C GLU A 87 -20.42 -4.78 25.43
N ARG A 88 -19.30 -4.35 26.02
CA ARG A 88 -19.16 -3.01 26.61
C ARG A 88 -18.88 -1.91 25.59
N GLY A 89 -18.76 -2.23 24.30
CA GLY A 89 -18.42 -1.29 23.23
C GLY A 89 -16.98 -0.76 23.31
N ALA A 90 -16.08 -1.46 24.01
CA ALA A 90 -14.68 -1.07 24.12
C ALA A 90 -13.83 -1.56 22.92
N LEU A 91 -14.37 -2.47 22.11
CA LEU A 91 -13.76 -3.03 20.90
C LEU A 91 -14.74 -2.92 19.73
N GLY A 92 -14.23 -2.59 18.54
CA GLY A 92 -14.98 -2.45 17.29
C GLY A 92 -14.06 -2.09 16.15
#